data_AF-A0A935M9P6-F1
#
_entry.id   AF-A0A935M9P6-F1
#
_cell.length_a   1.000
_cell.length_b   1.000
_cell.length_c   1.000
_cell.angle_alpha   90.00
_cell.angle_beta   90.00
_cell.angle_gamma   90.00
#
_symmetry.space_group_name_H-M   'P 1'
#
loop_
_entity.id
_entity.type
_entity.pdbx_description
1 polymer ?
#
loop_
_entity_poly.entity_id
_entity_poly.type
_entity_poly.pdbx_seq_one_letter_code
_entity_poly.pdbx_strand_id
1 'polypeptide(L)'
;MANKIRETKKEEPIEEQVQQAPVKKANAKPGKKGVLAKALSGVFSGTFLANEKNFKHVPFILFMAVVATSYIAYGYYADDTIRDVNKITNNLKELKSEFIYTKSELMFASKQSEVAKAAEPIGLKEPITPPLKIKVDSAQLNKKH
;
A
#
# COMPACT_ATOMS: atom_id res chain seq x y z
N MET A 1 7.23 30.60 -26.00
CA MET A 1 6.56 29.27 -26.01
C MET A 1 7.29 28.37 -25.02
N ALA A 2 6.72 28.14 -23.85
CA ALA A 2 7.21 27.17 -22.87
C ALA A 2 6.01 26.36 -22.36
N ASN A 3 6.20 25.05 -22.36
CA ASN A 3 5.18 24.02 -22.50
C ASN A 3 4.50 23.69 -21.15
N LYS A 4 3.16 23.60 -21.17
CA LYS A 4 2.29 23.22 -20.06
C LYS A 4 2.07 21.70 -20.08
N ILE A 5 2.85 20.93 -19.32
CA ILE A 5 2.49 19.55 -18.95
C ILE A 5 3.01 19.26 -17.54
N ARG A 6 2.09 19.11 -16.59
CA ARG A 6 2.13 18.24 -15.40
C ARG A 6 0.81 18.39 -14.66
N GLU A 7 -0.23 17.73 -15.17
CA GLU A 7 -1.43 17.43 -14.39
C GLU A 7 -1.20 16.10 -13.67
N THR A 8 -0.58 16.16 -12.49
CA THR A 8 -0.72 15.12 -11.47
C THR A 8 -1.84 15.58 -10.54
N LYS A 9 -3.01 14.98 -10.74
CA LYS A 9 -4.15 14.97 -9.82
C LYS A 9 -3.64 14.70 -8.39
N LYS A 10 -3.67 15.73 -7.56
CA LYS A 10 -3.45 15.66 -6.11
C LYS A 10 -4.83 15.82 -5.50
N GLU A 11 -5.32 14.76 -4.88
CA GLU A 11 -6.60 14.74 -4.17
C GLU A 11 -6.59 15.82 -3.08
N GLU A 12 -7.63 16.66 -3.09
CA GLU A 12 -7.87 17.71 -2.12
C GLU A 12 -8.19 17.08 -0.75
N PRO A 13 -7.63 17.61 0.36
CA PRO A 13 -8.06 17.22 1.69
C PRO A 13 -9.49 17.74 1.91
N ILE A 14 -10.41 16.83 2.23
CA ILE A 14 -11.76 17.17 2.64
C ILE A 14 -11.65 17.89 3.99
N GLU A 15 -11.83 19.21 3.98
CA GLU A 15 -11.97 20.03 5.17
C GLU A 15 -13.25 19.62 5.92
N GLU A 16 -13.06 18.95 7.06
CA GLU A 16 -14.11 18.66 8.02
C GLU A 16 -14.46 19.95 8.77
N GLN A 17 -15.45 20.68 8.26
CA GLN A 17 -16.03 21.82 8.97
C GLN A 17 -16.79 21.33 10.21
N VAL A 18 -16.17 21.55 11.36
CA VAL A 18 -16.77 21.46 12.69
C VAL A 18 -17.83 22.56 12.82
N GLN A 19 -19.10 22.23 12.61
CA GLN A 19 -20.21 23.11 12.92
C GLN A 19 -20.79 22.75 14.30
N GLN A 20 -20.40 23.53 15.30
CA GLN A 20 -20.99 23.49 16.64
C GLN A 20 -22.39 24.13 16.59
N ALA A 21 -23.44 23.31 16.78
CA ALA A 21 -24.79 23.79 17.08
C ALA A 21 -25.04 23.73 18.60
N PRO A 22 -25.75 24.72 19.18
CA PRO A 22 -25.88 24.86 20.63
C PRO A 22 -26.69 23.74 21.27
N VAL A 23 -26.15 23.20 22.36
CA VAL A 23 -26.76 22.16 23.20
C VAL A 23 -28.07 22.67 23.81
N LYS A 24 -29.20 22.21 23.26
CA LYS A 24 -30.49 22.17 23.98
C LYS A 24 -30.64 20.79 24.64
N LYS A 25 -30.64 20.77 25.98
CA LYS A 25 -30.99 19.59 26.79
C LYS A 25 -32.43 19.17 26.46
N ALA A 26 -32.59 18.07 25.74
CA ALA A 26 -33.85 17.40 25.54
C ALA A 26 -33.73 15.94 26.01
N ASN A 27 -34.48 15.63 27.08
CA ASN A 27 -34.76 14.34 27.71
C ASN A 27 -34.31 13.07 26.96
N ALA A 28 -33.40 12.33 27.58
CA ALA A 28 -33.02 10.98 27.19
C ALA A 28 -34.23 10.02 27.32
N LYS A 29 -34.76 9.55 26.19
CA LYS A 29 -35.72 8.44 26.16
C LYS A 29 -35.00 7.14 26.56
N PRO A 30 -35.60 6.27 27.38
CA PRO A 30 -34.95 5.04 27.82
C PRO A 30 -34.75 4.12 26.60
N GLY A 31 -33.49 3.85 26.29
CA GLY A 31 -33.09 3.05 25.13
C GLY A 31 -33.61 1.62 25.22
N LYS A 32 -34.04 1.09 24.07
CA LYS A 32 -34.60 -0.26 23.85
C LYS A 32 -33.57 -1.41 24.08
N LYS A 33 -32.60 -1.23 24.98
CA LYS A 33 -31.56 -2.22 25.30
C LYS A 33 -32.14 -3.47 26.00
N GLY A 34 -33.25 -3.32 26.72
CA GLY A 34 -33.92 -4.41 27.40
C GLY A 34 -34.64 -5.40 26.49
N VAL A 35 -35.02 -5.00 25.26
CA VAL A 35 -35.79 -5.87 24.35
C VAL A 35 -34.89 -6.94 23.73
N LEU A 36 -33.67 -6.58 23.32
CA LEU A 36 -32.68 -7.53 22.83
C LEU A 36 -32.22 -8.49 23.92
N ALA A 37 -31.93 -7.99 25.12
CA ALA A 37 -31.55 -8.83 26.25
C ALA A 37 -32.67 -9.82 26.62
N LYS A 38 -33.94 -9.38 26.61
CA LYS A 38 -35.10 -10.24 26.87
C LYS A 38 -35.36 -11.27 25.77
N ALA A 39 -35.08 -10.93 24.52
CA ALA A 39 -35.17 -11.87 23.40
C ALA A 39 -34.06 -12.93 23.49
N LEU A 40 -32.81 -12.53 23.75
CA LEU A 40 -31.70 -13.46 23.96
C LEU A 40 -31.98 -14.35 25.17
N SER A 41 -32.41 -13.78 26.30
CA SER A 41 -32.74 -14.56 27.49
C SER A 41 -33.87 -15.55 27.24
N GLY A 42 -34.88 -15.20 26.43
CA GLY A 42 -35.98 -16.11 26.07
C GLY A 42 -35.56 -17.28 25.17
N VAL A 43 -34.48 -17.11 24.40
CA VAL A 43 -33.87 -18.18 23.61
C VAL A 43 -33.01 -19.07 24.51
N PHE A 44 -32.18 -18.48 25.40
CA PHE A 44 -31.34 -19.23 26.35
C PHE A 44 -32.13 -19.92 27.47
N SER A 45 -33.26 -19.35 27.91
CA SER A 45 -34.13 -19.93 28.94
C SER A 45 -35.01 -21.08 28.43
N GLY A 46 -34.89 -21.44 27.15
CA GLY A 46 -35.65 -22.53 26.55
C GLY A 46 -37.12 -22.21 26.23
N THR A 47 -37.62 -21.04 26.60
CA THR A 47 -39.00 -20.60 26.29
C THR A 47 -39.25 -20.58 24.78
N PHE A 48 -38.24 -20.22 23.98
CA PHE A 48 -38.35 -20.27 22.52
C PHE A 48 -38.47 -21.71 21.98
N LEU A 49 -37.72 -22.65 22.56
CA LEU A 49 -37.67 -24.07 22.15
C LEU A 49 -38.90 -24.87 22.62
N ALA A 50 -39.52 -24.45 23.73
CA ALA A 50 -40.72 -25.07 24.28
C ALA A 50 -41.98 -24.84 23.42
N ASN A 51 -41.95 -23.91 22.48
CA ASN A 51 -43.06 -23.70 21.54
C ASN A 51 -43.03 -24.76 20.44
N GLU A 52 -44.08 -25.59 20.34
CA GLU A 52 -44.20 -26.68 19.36
C GLU A 52 -43.98 -26.24 17.90
N LYS A 53 -44.39 -25.02 17.55
CA LYS A 53 -44.20 -24.43 16.21
C LYS A 53 -42.74 -24.15 15.86
N ASN A 54 -41.90 -23.87 16.86
CA ASN A 54 -40.49 -23.53 16.67
C ASN A 54 -39.60 -24.78 16.60
N PHE A 55 -40.09 -25.93 17.09
CA PHE A 55 -39.33 -27.17 17.14
C PHE A 55 -38.83 -27.63 15.74
N LYS A 56 -39.62 -27.36 14.69
CA LYS A 56 -39.27 -27.67 13.30
C LYS A 56 -38.08 -26.86 12.76
N HIS A 57 -37.75 -25.72 13.38
CA HIS A 57 -36.68 -24.82 12.94
C HIS A 57 -35.40 -24.93 13.78
N VAL A 58 -35.43 -25.70 14.87
CA VAL A 58 -34.27 -25.97 15.75
C VAL A 58 -33.02 -26.44 14.98
N PRO A 59 -33.08 -27.43 14.05
CA PRO A 59 -31.88 -27.86 13.33
C PRO A 59 -31.28 -26.75 12.44
N PHE A 60 -32.10 -25.84 11.92
CA PHE A 60 -31.62 -24.69 11.14
C PHE A 60 -30.90 -23.66 12.01
N ILE A 61 -31.40 -23.39 13.22
CA ILE A 61 -30.73 -22.50 14.17
C ILE A 61 -29.40 -23.08 14.64
N LEU A 62 -29.34 -24.40 14.85
CA LEU A 62 -28.11 -25.10 15.18
C LEU A 62 -27.09 -24.99 14.03
N PHE A 63 -27.53 -25.12 12.78
CA PHE A 63 -26.68 -24.86 11.62
C PHE A 63 -26.11 -23.43 11.61
N MET A 64 -26.95 -22.43 11.87
CA MET A 64 -26.51 -21.04 11.97
C MET A 64 -25.51 -20.81 13.10
N ALA A 65 -25.68 -21.49 14.24
CA ALA A 65 -24.73 -21.43 15.35
C ALA A 65 -23.36 -21.99 14.93
N VAL A 66 -23.33 -23.12 14.22
CA VAL A 66 -22.08 -23.69 13.68
C VAL A 66 -21.40 -22.74 12.69
N VAL A 67 -22.17 -22.12 11.80
CA VAL A 67 -21.65 -21.11 10.86
C VAL A 67 -21.09 -19.90 11.62
N ALA A 68 -21.80 -19.41 12.64
CA ALA A 68 -21.33 -18.29 13.46
C ALA A 68 -20.03 -18.62 14.20
N THR A 69 -19.92 -19.82 14.80
CA THR A 69 -18.68 -20.30 15.42
C THR A 69 -17.56 -20.41 14.40
N SER A 70 -17.84 -20.99 13.23
CA SER A 70 -16.85 -21.13 12.14
C SER A 70 -16.38 -19.76 11.63
N TYR A 71 -17.26 -18.77 11.58
CA TYR A 71 -16.93 -17.41 11.17
C TYR A 71 -15.96 -16.73 12.14
N ILE A 72 -16.22 -16.84 13.45
CA ILE A 72 -15.31 -16.32 14.48
C ILE A 72 -13.95 -17.03 14.37
N ALA A 73 -13.95 -18.36 14.20
CA ALA A 73 -12.72 -19.14 14.01
C ALA A 73 -11.93 -18.69 12.77
N TYR A 74 -12.62 -18.43 11.66
CA TYR A 74 -12.00 -17.92 10.43
C TYR A 74 -11.42 -16.51 10.62
N GLY A 75 -12.07 -15.67 11.42
CA GLY A 75 -11.54 -14.34 11.78
C GLY A 75 -10.16 -14.41 12.42
N TYR A 76 -9.96 -15.32 13.38
CA TYR A 76 -8.65 -15.52 14.01
C TYR A 76 -7.56 -15.93 13.01
N TYR A 77 -7.90 -16.77 12.03
CA TYR A 77 -6.96 -17.17 10.96
C TYR A 77 -6.61 -16.00 10.03
N ALA A 78 -7.58 -15.14 9.73
CA ALA A 78 -7.37 -13.95 8.92
C ALA A 78 -6.41 -12.97 9.61
N ASP A 79 -6.54 -12.77 10.93
CA ASP A 79 -5.65 -11.89 11.70
C ASP A 79 -4.19 -12.34 11.65
N ASP A 80 -3.95 -13.65 11.80
CA ASP A 80 -2.60 -14.22 11.69
C ASP A 80 -2.03 -14.06 10.28
N THR A 81 -2.84 -14.32 9.26
CA THR A 81 -2.46 -14.16 7.85
C THR A 81 -2.08 -12.70 7.54
N ILE A 82 -2.87 -11.73 8.02
CA ILE A 82 -2.59 -10.30 7.85
C ILE A 82 -1.26 -9.92 8.50
N ARG A 83 -0.97 -10.45 9.70
CA ARG A 83 0.29 -10.20 10.38
C ARG A 83 1.49 -10.73 9.59
N ASP A 84 1.37 -11.90 8.97
CA ASP A 84 2.44 -12.46 8.16
C ASP A 84 2.63 -11.71 6.84
N VAL A 85 1.54 -11.31 6.18
CA VAL A 85 1.60 -10.43 5.00
C VAL A 85 2.34 -9.14 5.32
N ASN A 86 2.07 -8.52 6.47
CA ASN A 86 2.76 -7.31 6.90
C ASN A 86 4.26 -7.53 7.13
N LYS A 87 4.65 -8.64 7.77
CA LYS A 87 6.06 -9.00 7.95
C LYS A 87 6.76 -9.21 6.61
N ILE A 88 6.18 -10.00 5.72
CA ILE A 88 6.73 -10.27 4.39
C ILE A 88 6.87 -8.98 3.59
N THR A 89 5.88 -8.08 3.66
CA THR A 89 5.92 -6.78 2.98
C THR A 89 7.05 -5.90 3.52
N ASN A 90 7.27 -5.89 4.83
CA ASN A 90 8.39 -5.16 5.43
C ASN A 90 9.74 -5.72 4.98
N ASN A 91 9.91 -7.04 5.01
CA ASN A 91 11.13 -7.69 4.52
C ASN A 91 11.40 -7.36 3.05
N LEU A 92 10.34 -7.37 2.21
CA LEU A 92 10.46 -7.02 0.80
C LEU A 92 10.87 -5.55 0.61
N LYS A 93 10.34 -4.65 1.43
CA LYS A 93 10.72 -3.23 1.43
C LYS A 93 12.18 -3.03 1.82
N GLU A 94 12.63 -3.72 2.86
CA GLU A 94 14.03 -3.69 3.33
C GLU A 94 14.98 -4.21 2.25
N LEU A 95 14.70 -5.40 1.69
CA LEU A 95 15.51 -6.00 0.63
C LEU A 95 15.57 -5.12 -0.62
N LYS A 96 14.44 -4.48 -0.96
CA LYS A 96 14.40 -3.51 -2.07
C LYS A 96 15.24 -2.28 -1.78
N SER A 97 15.27 -1.82 -0.52
CA SER A 97 16.10 -0.69 -0.10
C SER A 97 17.59 -1.02 -0.22
N GLU A 98 18.02 -2.20 0.24
CA GLU A 98 19.40 -2.68 0.05
C GLU A 98 19.77 -2.76 -1.43
N PHE A 99 18.92 -3.37 -2.24
CA PHE A 99 19.17 -3.45 -3.69
C PHE A 99 19.35 -2.07 -4.33
N ILE A 100 18.49 -1.10 -3.99
CA ILE A 100 18.60 0.27 -4.51
C ILE A 100 19.92 0.91 -4.05
N TYR A 101 20.30 0.70 -2.79
CA TYR A 101 21.54 1.23 -2.23
C TYR A 101 22.78 0.68 -2.95
N THR A 102 22.93 -0.65 -3.01
CA THR A 102 24.07 -1.30 -3.68
C THR A 102 24.14 -0.97 -5.17
N LYS A 103 22.99 -0.92 -5.84
CA LYS A 103 22.93 -0.50 -7.25
C LYS A 103 23.35 0.96 -7.43
N SER A 104 22.94 1.85 -6.52
CA SER A 104 23.34 3.25 -6.55
C SER A 104 24.84 3.43 -6.31
N GLU A 105 25.43 2.65 -5.40
CA GLU A 105 26.87 2.63 -5.16
C GLU A 105 27.63 2.21 -6.42
N LEU A 106 27.18 1.14 -7.09
CA LEU A 106 27.75 0.70 -8.36
C LEU A 106 27.62 1.78 -9.44
N MET A 107 26.46 2.43 -9.54
CA MET A 107 26.24 3.54 -10.48
C MET A 107 27.15 4.73 -10.19
N PHE A 108 27.38 5.06 -8.92
CA PHE A 108 28.30 6.11 -8.52
C PHE A 108 29.74 5.76 -8.91
N ALA A 109 30.19 4.55 -8.59
CA ALA A 109 31.52 4.06 -8.96
C ALA A 109 31.72 3.95 -10.49
N SER A 110 30.66 3.60 -11.23
CA SER A 110 30.69 3.48 -12.69
C SER A 110 30.53 4.82 -13.42
N LYS A 111 30.30 5.92 -12.69
CA LYS A 111 30.15 7.24 -13.28
C LYS A 111 31.47 7.67 -13.93
N GLN A 112 31.42 8.17 -15.16
CA GLN A 112 32.61 8.59 -15.91
C GLN A 112 33.56 9.50 -15.11
N SER A 113 33.01 10.46 -14.36
CA SER A 113 33.82 11.36 -13.52
C SER A 113 34.54 10.65 -12.36
N GLU A 114 33.92 9.63 -11.76
CA GLU A 114 34.53 8.86 -10.66
C GLU A 114 35.53 7.83 -11.21
N VAL A 115 35.22 7.21 -12.35
CA VAL A 115 36.17 6.34 -13.07
C VAL A 115 37.40 7.13 -13.53
N ALA A 116 37.21 8.35 -14.06
CA ALA A 116 38.30 9.23 -14.45
C ALA A 116 39.19 9.59 -13.25
N LYS A 117 38.60 9.99 -12.12
CA LYS A 117 39.34 10.24 -10.86
C LYS A 117 40.10 9.01 -10.37
N ALA A 118 39.45 7.84 -10.36
CA ALA A 118 40.08 6.58 -9.94
C ALA A 118 41.23 6.15 -10.88
N ALA A 119 41.20 6.58 -12.14
CA ALA A 119 42.22 6.31 -13.14
C ALA A 119 43.31 7.42 -13.26
N GLU A 120 43.19 8.53 -12.55
CA GLU A 120 44.25 9.56 -12.44
C GLU A 120 45.61 9.01 -11.96
N PRO A 121 45.71 8.16 -10.92
CA PRO A 121 47.00 7.63 -10.45
C PRO A 121 47.69 6.71 -11.47
N ILE A 122 46.96 6.16 -12.43
CA ILE A 122 47.50 5.37 -13.55
C ILE A 122 47.72 6.22 -14.82
N GLY A 123 47.60 7.55 -14.71
CA GLY A 123 47.94 8.50 -15.77
C GLY A 123 46.88 8.66 -16.88
N LEU A 124 45.69 8.09 -16.71
CA LEU A 124 44.63 8.12 -17.72
C LEU A 124 43.79 9.39 -17.54
N LYS A 125 43.80 10.29 -18.54
CA LYS A 125 43.06 11.56 -18.51
C LYS A 125 41.87 11.52 -19.47
N GLU A 126 40.73 12.02 -19.01
CA GLU A 126 39.53 12.14 -19.83
C GLU A 126 39.73 13.19 -20.94
N PRO A 127 39.38 12.90 -22.20
CA PRO A 127 39.50 13.86 -23.29
C PRO A 127 38.42 14.95 -23.15
N ILE A 128 38.87 16.17 -22.82
CA ILE A 128 38.01 17.35 -22.57
C ILE A 128 37.54 17.98 -23.89
N THR A 129 38.23 17.67 -25.00
CA THR A 129 37.97 18.23 -26.31
C THR A 129 37.09 17.29 -27.14
N PRO A 130 36.02 17.78 -27.78
CA PRO A 130 35.23 16.96 -28.70
C PRO A 130 36.09 16.46 -29.87
N PRO A 131 35.86 15.24 -30.37
CA PRO A 131 36.64 14.69 -31.48
C PRO A 131 36.45 15.52 -32.75
N LEU A 132 37.56 15.85 -33.41
CA LEU A 132 37.57 16.58 -34.68
C LEU A 132 37.01 15.67 -35.78
N LYS A 133 35.88 16.06 -36.38
CA LYS A 133 35.35 15.40 -37.57
C LYS A 133 36.24 15.77 -38.75
N ILE A 134 37.09 14.84 -39.17
CA ILE A 134 37.90 14.99 -40.39
C ILE A 134 36.94 14.91 -41.59
N LYS A 135 36.51 16.08 -42.10
CA LYS A 135 35.86 16.14 -43.40
C LYS A 135 36.96 16.10 -44.45
N VAL A 136 37.09 14.96 -45.11
CA VAL A 136 38.02 14.79 -46.22
C VAL A 136 37.44 15.59 -47.40
N ASP A 137 38.07 16.71 -47.75
CA ASP A 137 37.76 17.40 -48.99
C ASP A 137 38.38 16.62 -50.15
N SER A 138 37.52 15.94 -50.91
CA SER A 138 37.88 15.10 -52.05
C SER A 138 38.60 15.87 -53.17
N ALA A 139 38.62 17.21 -53.14
CA ALA A 139 39.33 18.04 -54.11
C ALA A 139 40.87 18.09 -53.90
N GLN A 140 41.37 17.77 -52.71
CA GLN A 140 42.81 17.82 -52.38
C GLN A 140 43.52 16.45 -52.50
N LEU A 141 42.77 15.35 -52.61
CA LEU A 141 43.34 13.99 -52.73
C LEU A 141 43.78 13.62 -54.15
N ASN A 142 43.47 14.44 -55.16
CA ASN A 142 43.70 14.11 -56.58
C ASN A 142 44.62 15.09 -57.31
N LYS A 143 45.43 15.88 -56.59
CA LYS A 143 46.36 16.86 -57.20
C LYS A 143 47.84 16.51 -57.03
N LYS A 144 48.15 15.25 -56.74
CA LYS A 144 49.53 14.75 -56.65
C LYS A 144 49.72 13.55 -57.58
N HIS A 145 49.70 13.83 -58.87
CA HIS A 145 50.39 13.08 -59.93
C HIS A 145 50.93 14.08 -60.94
#